data_AF-A0A1L7XYZ3-F1
#
_entry.id   AF-A0A1L7XYZ3-F1
#
_cell.length_a   1.000
_cell.length_b   1.000
_cell.length_c   1.000
_cell.angle_alpha   90.00
_cell.angle_beta   90.00
_cell.angle_gamma   90.00
#
_symmetry.space_group_name_H-M   'P 1'
#
loop_
_entity.id
_entity.type
_entity.pdbx_description
1 polymer ?
#
loop_
_entity_poly.entity_id
_entity_poly.type
_entity_poly.pdbx_seq_one_letter_code
_entity_poly.pdbx_strand_id
1 'polypeptide(L)'
;MWNAQAAQHALQSMVTAGLAFCFVCSTNLELRFGSKHRLSKCLFLTCEKCIPEQAEGSSSCPHSPRCPTFDVMLGENEYSQKSKLAEIKMTADEQPIKLRALLKSLSKCKWGEKSVVFSYWTTTLDLIESMFKSESITYTRIDGGMSGKKRTEAIDQFQRDGNIQVILVSITSGGTGLDLTAASRAYLMEPQWNPMIEEQAICRIYRMGQKRSVKIIRYRIRDSFEEKVVLLQDQKRDLAKITFSNAKLSEADLSASRLNHWDERYL
;
A
#
# COMPACT_ATOMS: atom_id res chain seq x y z
N MET A 1 33.39 -8.41 0.75
CA MET A 1 33.77 -8.39 -0.68
C MET A 1 32.47 -8.46 -1.49
N TRP A 2 32.31 -7.69 -2.57
CA TRP A 2 31.08 -7.73 -3.38
C TRP A 2 31.09 -9.00 -4.23
N ASN A 3 30.11 -9.89 -4.01
CA ASN A 3 29.96 -11.19 -4.67
C ASN A 3 28.46 -11.48 -4.92
N ALA A 4 28.15 -12.58 -5.60
CA ALA A 4 26.77 -12.96 -5.94
C ALA A 4 25.86 -13.06 -4.70
N GLN A 5 26.36 -13.59 -3.59
CA GLN A 5 25.59 -13.72 -2.34
C GLN A 5 25.29 -12.36 -1.70
N ALA A 6 26.27 -11.46 -1.68
CA ALA A 6 26.10 -10.09 -1.18
C ALA A 6 25.12 -9.29 -2.07
N ALA A 7 25.15 -9.51 -3.38
CA ALA A 7 24.19 -8.91 -4.30
C ALA A 7 22.76 -9.43 -4.07
N GLN A 8 22.60 -10.74 -3.83
CA GLN A 8 21.30 -11.33 -3.51
C GLN A 8 20.72 -10.77 -2.19
N HIS A 9 21.54 -10.65 -1.14
CA HIS A 9 21.11 -10.07 0.13
C HIS A 9 20.76 -8.57 0.01
N ALA A 10 21.51 -7.83 -0.81
CA ALA A 10 21.22 -6.43 -1.11
C ALA A 10 19.89 -6.29 -1.87
N LEU A 11 19.60 -7.17 -2.83
CA LEU A 11 18.30 -7.22 -3.51
C LEU A 11 17.17 -7.44 -2.49
N GLN A 12 17.32 -8.39 -1.58
CA GLN A 12 16.31 -8.67 -0.55
C GLN A 12 16.05 -7.45 0.34
N SER A 13 17.12 -6.75 0.75
CA SER A 13 17.00 -5.51 1.55
C SER A 13 16.30 -4.39 0.78
N MET A 14 16.60 -4.23 -0.53
CA MET A 14 15.94 -3.26 -1.40
C MET A 14 14.45 -3.57 -1.57
N VAL A 15 14.09 -4.84 -1.68
CA VAL A 15 12.69 -5.29 -1.75
C VAL A 15 11.96 -4.98 -0.44
N THR A 16 12.53 -5.32 0.71
CA THR A 16 11.91 -5.00 2.02
C THR A 16 11.73 -3.50 2.23
N ALA A 17 12.65 -2.68 1.72
CA ALA A 17 12.58 -1.23 1.79
C ALA A 17 11.63 -0.58 0.76
N GLY A 18 11.03 -1.37 -0.15
CA GLY A 18 10.19 -0.82 -1.22
C GLY A 18 10.96 -0.06 -2.30
N LEU A 19 12.24 -0.39 -2.50
CA LEU A 19 13.18 0.30 -3.40
C LEU A 19 13.57 -0.53 -4.63
N ALA A 20 12.91 -1.66 -4.87
CA ALA A 20 13.23 -2.58 -5.96
C ALA A 20 12.66 -2.10 -7.32
N PHE A 21 13.19 -1.00 -7.83
CA PHE A 21 12.84 -0.45 -9.15
C PHE A 21 13.96 -0.67 -10.15
N CYS A 22 13.60 -0.96 -11.41
CA CYS A 22 14.55 -0.94 -12.50
C CYS A 22 15.04 0.49 -12.75
N PHE A 23 16.36 0.71 -12.74
CA PHE A 23 16.96 2.01 -13.01
C PHE A 23 16.66 2.53 -14.42
N VAL A 24 16.52 1.63 -15.40
CA VAL A 24 16.33 2.02 -16.82
C VAL A 24 14.87 2.35 -17.13
N CYS A 25 13.94 1.48 -16.76
CA CYS A 25 12.52 1.60 -17.14
C CYS A 25 11.60 1.96 -15.98
N SER A 26 12.14 2.22 -14.78
CA SER A 26 11.39 2.51 -13.55
C SER A 26 10.31 1.47 -13.20
N THR A 27 10.37 0.29 -13.79
CA THR A 27 9.41 -0.79 -13.51
C THR A 27 9.68 -1.33 -12.12
N ASN A 28 8.63 -1.43 -11.30
CA ASN A 28 8.70 -2.12 -10.01
C ASN A 28 8.95 -3.63 -10.27
N LEU A 29 10.04 -4.14 -9.69
CA LEU A 29 10.47 -5.53 -9.85
C LEU A 29 9.99 -6.46 -8.76
N GLU A 30 9.35 -5.96 -7.69
CA GLU A 30 8.71 -6.76 -6.62
C GLU A 30 7.68 -7.76 -7.15
N LEU A 31 7.21 -7.59 -8.39
CA LEU A 31 6.17 -8.39 -9.03
C LEU A 31 6.70 -9.38 -10.09
N ARG A 32 8.02 -9.50 -10.25
CA ARG A 32 8.66 -10.31 -11.31
C ARG A 32 9.45 -11.48 -10.72
N PHE A 33 8.74 -12.40 -10.10
CA PHE A 33 9.30 -13.66 -9.59
C PHE A 33 9.87 -14.51 -10.73
N GLY A 34 11.01 -15.17 -10.48
CA GLY A 34 11.65 -16.09 -11.44
C GLY A 34 12.40 -15.44 -12.61
N SER A 35 12.34 -14.11 -12.77
CA SER A 35 13.13 -13.39 -13.77
C SER A 35 14.55 -13.11 -13.26
N LYS A 36 15.55 -13.22 -14.15
CA LYS A 36 16.93 -12.79 -13.87
C LYS A 36 17.02 -11.27 -13.94
N HIS A 37 17.48 -10.66 -12.87
CA HIS A 37 17.75 -9.23 -12.76
C HIS A 37 19.25 -9.01 -12.52
N ARG A 38 19.73 -7.80 -12.72
CA ARG A 38 21.15 -7.47 -12.50
C ARG A 38 21.31 -6.37 -11.49
N LEU A 39 22.09 -6.62 -10.44
CA LEU A 39 22.38 -5.65 -9.39
C LEU A 39 23.86 -5.28 -9.39
N SER A 40 24.12 -3.98 -9.37
CA SER A 40 25.46 -3.42 -9.25
C SER A 40 25.86 -3.17 -7.79
N LYS A 41 27.17 -3.08 -7.52
CA LYS A 41 27.68 -2.72 -6.18
C LYS A 41 27.12 -1.39 -5.67
N CYS A 42 26.75 -0.48 -6.56
CA CYS A 42 26.16 0.82 -6.23
C CYS A 42 24.63 0.79 -6.13
N LEU A 43 24.02 -0.40 -5.99
CA LEU A 43 22.59 -0.61 -5.80
C LEU A 43 21.70 -0.19 -6.97
N PHE A 44 22.27 -0.04 -8.17
CA PHE A 44 21.46 0.09 -9.39
C PHE A 44 20.98 -1.29 -9.85
N LEU A 45 19.66 -1.47 -9.85
CA LEU A 45 18.96 -2.70 -10.23
C LEU A 45 18.43 -2.58 -11.67
N THR A 46 18.60 -3.62 -12.48
CA THR A 46 18.18 -3.66 -13.89
C THR A 46 17.32 -4.89 -14.16
N CYS A 47 16.16 -4.70 -14.79
CA CYS A 47 15.24 -5.78 -15.10
C CYS A 47 15.67 -6.59 -16.33
N GLU A 48 15.16 -7.81 -16.45
CA GLU A 48 15.49 -8.75 -17.53
C GLU A 48 15.43 -8.11 -18.94
N LYS A 49 14.38 -7.32 -19.20
CA LYS A 49 14.17 -6.64 -20.49
C LYS A 49 15.14 -5.50 -20.78
N CYS A 50 15.76 -4.96 -19.74
CA CYS A 50 16.70 -3.84 -19.83
C CYS A 50 18.15 -4.31 -19.69
N ILE A 51 18.39 -5.62 -19.56
CA ILE A 51 19.74 -6.18 -19.63
C ILE A 51 20.17 -6.14 -21.10
N PRO A 52 21.26 -5.43 -21.45
CA PRO A 52 21.77 -5.43 -22.81
C PRO A 52 22.27 -6.84 -23.19
N GLU A 53 21.85 -7.35 -24.34
CA GLU A 53 22.14 -8.71 -24.84
C GLU A 53 23.64 -9.02 -25.03
N GLN A 54 24.51 -8.00 -24.99
CA GLN A 54 25.96 -8.13 -25.26
C GLN A 54 26.85 -7.53 -24.16
N ALA A 55 26.59 -7.83 -22.89
CA ALA A 55 27.54 -7.45 -21.86
C ALA A 55 27.57 -8.40 -20.66
N GLU A 56 28.53 -9.31 -20.71
CA GLU A 56 29.18 -9.79 -19.48
C GLU A 56 29.87 -8.59 -18.83
N GLY A 57 29.29 -8.06 -17.75
CA GLY A 57 29.93 -7.05 -16.90
C GLY A 57 29.67 -5.57 -17.19
N SER A 58 28.73 -5.16 -18.07
CA SER A 58 28.35 -3.74 -18.13
C SER A 58 27.40 -3.37 -16.99
N SER A 59 27.88 -2.58 -16.05
CA SER A 59 27.07 -1.94 -15.02
C SER A 59 26.19 -0.83 -15.60
N SER A 60 24.92 -0.78 -15.19
CA SER A 60 23.98 0.32 -15.51
C SER A 60 24.17 1.56 -14.64
N CYS A 61 25.17 1.57 -13.75
CA CYS A 61 25.48 2.72 -12.90
C CYS A 61 26.16 3.85 -13.70
N PRO A 62 25.95 5.12 -13.31
CA PRO A 62 26.45 6.29 -14.05
C PRO A 62 27.94 6.63 -13.82
N HIS A 63 28.69 5.83 -13.06
CA HIS A 63 30.07 6.15 -12.70
C HIS A 63 31.12 5.35 -13.50
N SER A 64 32.33 5.92 -13.61
CA SER A 64 33.51 5.31 -14.25
C SER A 64 34.68 5.28 -13.25
N PRO A 65 35.38 4.14 -13.05
CA PRO A 65 35.24 2.86 -13.73
C PRO A 65 33.94 2.13 -13.34
N ARG A 66 33.50 1.21 -14.20
CA ARG A 66 32.28 0.41 -14.00
C ARG A 66 32.41 -0.46 -12.75
N CYS A 67 31.36 -0.53 -11.93
CA CYS A 67 31.36 -1.41 -10.76
C CYS A 67 30.97 -2.85 -11.15
N PRO A 68 31.42 -3.86 -10.38
CA PRO A 68 30.99 -5.23 -10.59
C PRO A 68 29.48 -5.38 -10.43
N THR A 69 28.88 -6.17 -11.32
CA THR A 69 27.46 -6.53 -11.29
C THR A 69 27.29 -8.04 -11.14
N PHE A 70 26.19 -8.45 -10.53
CA PHE A 70 25.82 -9.86 -10.41
C PHE A 70 24.36 -10.04 -10.81
N ASP A 71 24.07 -11.22 -11.35
CA ASP A 71 22.71 -11.64 -11.58
C ASP A 71 22.07 -12.01 -10.24
N VAL A 72 20.87 -11.49 -10.01
CA VAL A 72 20.06 -11.67 -8.81
C VAL A 72 18.66 -12.07 -9.23
N MET A 73 17.99 -12.88 -8.42
CA MET A 73 16.66 -13.39 -8.73
C MET A 73 15.74 -13.23 -7.54
N LEU A 74 14.49 -12.83 -7.78
CA LEU A 74 13.46 -12.89 -6.74
C LEU A 74 12.93 -14.31 -6.69
N GLY A 75 13.30 -15.04 -5.64
CA GLY A 75 12.74 -16.35 -5.36
C GLY A 75 11.25 -16.24 -5.06
N GLU A 76 10.46 -17.20 -5.55
CA GLU A 76 9.01 -17.29 -5.30
C GLU A 76 8.64 -17.30 -3.80
N ASN A 77 9.62 -17.55 -2.92
CA ASN A 77 9.43 -17.75 -1.49
C ASN A 77 9.95 -16.63 -0.57
N GLU A 78 10.49 -15.51 -1.08
CA GLU A 78 10.97 -14.43 -0.20
C GLU A 78 9.97 -13.28 -0.04
N TYR A 79 9.01 -13.15 -0.95
CA TYR A 79 7.81 -12.30 -0.75
C TYR A 79 6.66 -13.05 -0.07
N SER A 80 6.77 -14.39 -0.01
CA SER A 80 5.98 -15.23 0.88
C SER A 80 6.61 -15.30 2.28
N GLN A 81 7.19 -14.21 2.77
CA GLN A 81 6.96 -13.87 4.16
C GLN A 81 5.48 -13.48 4.28
N LYS A 82 4.60 -14.48 4.17
CA LYS A 82 3.39 -14.55 4.97
C LYS A 82 3.93 -14.28 6.36
N SER A 83 3.78 -13.04 6.81
CA SER A 83 4.52 -12.55 7.95
C SER A 83 4.34 -13.57 9.07
N LYS A 84 5.38 -13.82 9.86
CA LYS A 84 5.27 -14.62 11.10
C LYS A 84 4.11 -14.15 12.01
N LEU A 85 3.47 -13.01 11.68
CA LEU A 85 2.25 -12.51 12.27
C LEU A 85 0.98 -13.34 11.97
N ALA A 86 0.94 -14.14 10.89
CA ALA A 86 -0.25 -14.92 10.52
C ALA A 86 -0.62 -16.02 11.54
N GLU A 87 0.28 -16.33 12.49
CA GLU A 87 0.08 -17.25 13.61
C GLU A 87 0.12 -16.56 14.98
N ILE A 88 0.11 -15.22 15.03
CA ILE A 88 -0.03 -14.52 16.31
C ILE A 88 -1.44 -14.77 16.83
N LYS A 89 -1.54 -15.69 17.80
CA LYS A 89 -2.71 -15.82 18.67
C LYS A 89 -2.74 -14.62 19.59
N MET A 90 -3.45 -13.56 19.19
CA MET A 90 -3.73 -12.44 20.06
C MET A 90 -4.80 -12.84 21.08
N THR A 91 -4.47 -12.71 22.36
CA THR A 91 -5.48 -12.78 23.42
C THR A 91 -6.41 -11.56 23.32
N ALA A 92 -7.63 -11.65 23.85
CA ALA A 92 -8.62 -10.57 23.75
C ALA A 92 -8.14 -9.22 24.33
N ASP A 93 -7.19 -9.26 25.28
CA ASP A 93 -6.63 -8.08 25.95
C ASP A 93 -5.47 -7.42 25.16
N GLU A 94 -4.79 -8.17 24.28
CA GLU A 94 -3.65 -7.67 23.48
C GLU A 94 -4.09 -7.11 22.12
N GLN A 95 -5.40 -7.05 21.85
CA GLN A 95 -5.89 -6.60 20.55
C GLN A 95 -5.73 -5.09 20.36
N PRO A 96 -5.09 -4.62 19.26
CA PRO A 96 -5.00 -3.22 18.93
C PRO A 96 -6.38 -2.55 18.90
N ILE A 97 -6.47 -1.34 19.46
CA ILE A 97 -7.74 -0.65 19.66
C ILE A 97 -8.52 -0.42 18.35
N LYS A 98 -7.81 -0.17 17.24
CA LYS A 98 -8.42 0.00 15.91
C LYS A 98 -9.04 -1.30 15.39
N LEU A 99 -8.38 -2.44 15.62
CA LEU A 99 -8.89 -3.75 15.20
C LEU A 99 -10.13 -4.13 16.02
N ARG A 100 -10.11 -3.86 17.33
CA ARG A 100 -11.31 -4.01 18.19
C ARG A 100 -12.47 -3.14 17.70
N ALA A 101 -12.18 -1.88 17.33
CA ALA A 101 -13.18 -0.97 16.79
C ALA A 101 -13.71 -1.41 15.42
N LEU A 102 -12.86 -2.02 14.58
CA LEU A 102 -13.24 -2.63 13.31
C LEU A 102 -14.22 -3.78 13.53
N LEU A 103 -13.88 -4.75 14.38
CA LEU A 103 -14.75 -5.88 14.70
C LEU A 103 -16.10 -5.44 15.26
N LYS A 104 -16.10 -4.49 16.20
CA LYS A 104 -17.33 -3.89 16.75
C LYS A 104 -18.18 -3.18 15.69
N SER A 105 -17.56 -2.65 14.62
CA SER A 105 -18.31 -2.03 13.53
C SER A 105 -18.84 -3.08 12.55
N LEU A 106 -18.06 -4.12 12.27
CA LEU A 106 -18.46 -5.23 11.41
C LEU A 106 -19.60 -6.05 12.01
N SER A 107 -19.62 -6.27 13.32
CA SER A 107 -20.73 -6.96 14.01
C SER A 107 -22.07 -6.22 13.95
N LYS A 108 -22.03 -4.91 13.62
CA LYS A 108 -23.23 -4.09 13.40
C LYS A 108 -23.68 -4.07 11.94
N CYS A 109 -22.93 -4.69 11.03
CA CYS A 109 -23.33 -4.81 9.64
C CYS A 109 -24.52 -5.76 9.51
N LYS A 110 -25.48 -5.41 8.66
CA LYS A 110 -26.62 -6.29 8.39
C LYS A 110 -26.17 -7.45 7.49
N TRP A 111 -26.89 -8.56 7.57
CA TRP A 111 -26.70 -9.68 6.64
C TRP A 111 -26.75 -9.19 5.19
N GLY A 112 -25.76 -9.59 4.39
CA GLY A 112 -25.66 -9.24 2.97
C GLY A 112 -25.02 -7.87 2.69
N GLU A 113 -24.67 -7.08 3.71
CA GLU A 113 -23.83 -5.90 3.52
C GLU A 113 -22.37 -6.32 3.35
N LYS A 114 -21.75 -5.83 2.26
CA LYS A 114 -20.34 -6.09 1.97
C LYS A 114 -19.47 -4.90 2.36
N SER A 115 -18.33 -5.20 2.97
CA SER A 115 -17.41 -4.21 3.52
C SER A 115 -16.03 -4.32 2.90
N VAL A 116 -15.40 -3.18 2.67
CA VAL A 116 -14.00 -3.09 2.23
C VAL A 116 -13.19 -2.48 3.36
N VAL A 117 -12.06 -3.10 3.68
CA VAL A 117 -11.10 -2.58 4.65
C VAL A 117 -9.82 -2.21 3.91
N PHE A 118 -9.52 -0.92 3.90
CA PHE A 118 -8.31 -0.36 3.33
C PHE A 118 -7.24 -0.17 4.39
N SER A 119 -6.03 -0.60 4.05
CA SER A 119 -4.82 -0.35 4.84
C SER A 119 -3.68 0.05 3.90
N TYR A 120 -2.76 0.89 4.37
CA TYR A 120 -1.53 1.15 3.63
C TYR A 120 -0.49 0.07 3.93
N TRP A 121 -0.40 -0.37 5.18
CA TRP A 121 0.51 -1.45 5.57
C TRP A 121 -0.14 -2.82 5.38
N THR A 122 0.60 -3.72 4.73
CA THR A 122 0.25 -5.14 4.62
C THR A 122 0.30 -5.85 5.97
N THR A 123 1.18 -5.42 6.88
CA THR A 123 1.27 -5.95 8.25
C THR A 123 -0.01 -5.75 9.04
N THR A 124 -0.68 -4.60 8.89
CA THR A 124 -1.99 -4.36 9.49
C THR A 124 -3.05 -5.28 8.88
N LEU A 125 -2.99 -5.57 7.57
CA LEU A 125 -3.87 -6.55 6.95
C LEU A 125 -3.63 -7.95 7.50
N ASP A 126 -2.37 -8.35 7.69
CA ASP A 126 -2.02 -9.65 8.28
C ASP A 126 -2.61 -9.82 9.69
N LEU A 127 -2.55 -8.76 10.52
CA LEU A 127 -3.16 -8.75 11.85
C LEU A 127 -4.70 -8.88 11.78
N ILE A 128 -5.33 -8.17 10.84
CA ILE A 128 -6.78 -8.25 10.62
C ILE A 128 -7.17 -9.65 10.17
N GLU A 129 -6.38 -10.30 9.31
CA GLU A 129 -6.62 -11.69 8.89
C GLU A 129 -6.56 -12.66 10.06
N SER A 130 -5.57 -12.53 10.95
CA SER A 130 -5.48 -13.36 12.16
C SER A 130 -6.75 -13.21 13.00
N MET A 131 -7.21 -11.98 13.20
CA MET A 131 -8.43 -11.67 13.93
C MET A 131 -9.71 -12.19 13.25
N PHE A 132 -9.80 -12.12 11.92
CA PHE A 132 -10.97 -12.64 11.20
C PHE A 132 -11.03 -14.16 11.26
N LYS A 133 -9.89 -14.85 11.26
CA LYS A 133 -9.84 -16.30 11.46
C LYS A 133 -10.34 -16.71 12.84
N SER A 134 -9.97 -15.99 13.90
CA SER A 134 -10.46 -16.30 15.25
C SER A 134 -11.97 -16.07 15.41
N GLU A 135 -12.51 -15.06 14.73
CA GLU A 135 -13.94 -14.72 14.75
C GLU A 135 -14.76 -15.44 13.67
N SER A 136 -14.15 -16.35 12.90
CA SER A 136 -14.79 -17.06 11.77
C SER A 136 -15.44 -16.15 10.73
N ILE A 137 -14.87 -14.96 10.52
CA ILE A 137 -15.34 -14.01 9.51
C ILE A 137 -14.74 -14.42 8.16
N THR A 138 -15.59 -14.64 7.16
CA THR A 138 -15.17 -14.94 5.79
C THR A 138 -14.74 -13.67 5.05
N TYR A 139 -13.54 -13.70 4.49
CA TYR A 139 -12.95 -12.55 3.80
C TYR A 139 -12.15 -12.95 2.56
N THR A 140 -11.90 -11.98 1.68
CA THR A 140 -10.88 -12.05 0.62
C THR A 140 -9.82 -10.97 0.83
N ARG A 141 -8.67 -11.10 0.18
CA ARG A 141 -7.57 -10.15 0.27
C ARG A 141 -7.03 -9.79 -1.10
N ILE A 142 -6.64 -8.52 -1.24
CA ILE A 142 -5.90 -7.97 -2.38
C ILE A 142 -4.72 -7.17 -1.85
N ASP A 143 -3.52 -7.60 -2.21
CA ASP A 143 -2.29 -6.86 -1.95
C ASP A 143 -1.36 -6.82 -3.17
N GLY A 144 -0.22 -6.15 -3.00
CA GLY A 144 0.72 -5.87 -4.06
C GLY A 144 1.35 -7.15 -4.59
N GLY A 145 1.59 -8.13 -3.73
CA GLY A 145 2.24 -9.40 -4.06
C GLY A 145 1.36 -10.37 -4.86
N MET A 146 0.06 -10.10 -4.98
CA MET A 146 -0.85 -10.97 -5.73
C MET A 146 -0.69 -10.84 -7.25
N SER A 147 -0.69 -11.98 -7.93
CA SER A 147 -0.76 -12.03 -9.40
C SER A 147 -2.09 -11.48 -9.90
N GLY A 148 -2.10 -10.95 -11.13
CA GLY A 148 -3.31 -10.37 -11.74
C GLY A 148 -4.50 -11.33 -11.78
N LYS A 149 -4.26 -12.62 -12.03
CA LYS A 149 -5.31 -13.66 -12.04
C LYS A 149 -5.93 -13.84 -10.65
N LYS A 150 -5.12 -14.03 -9.61
CA LYS A 150 -5.59 -14.19 -8.21
C LYS A 150 -6.35 -12.96 -7.72
N ARG A 151 -5.92 -11.76 -8.15
CA ARG A 151 -6.63 -10.51 -7.85
C ARG A 151 -8.02 -10.50 -8.44
N THR A 152 -8.18 -10.84 -9.73
CA THR A 152 -9.50 -10.94 -10.36
C THR A 152 -10.38 -11.97 -9.67
N GLU A 153 -9.84 -13.14 -9.34
CA GLU A 153 -10.56 -14.19 -8.60
C GLU A 153 -11.04 -13.70 -7.24
N ALA A 154 -10.22 -12.98 -6.47
CA ALA A 154 -10.59 -12.42 -5.17
C ALA A 154 -11.69 -11.36 -5.26
N ILE A 155 -11.68 -10.53 -6.32
CA ILE A 155 -12.73 -9.56 -6.60
C ILE A 155 -14.02 -10.27 -7.00
N ASP A 156 -13.96 -11.22 -7.93
CA ASP A 156 -15.13 -11.97 -8.39
C ASP A 156 -15.79 -12.73 -7.23
N GLN A 157 -14.98 -13.37 -6.37
CA GLN A 157 -15.45 -13.99 -5.13
C GLN A 157 -16.13 -12.96 -4.22
N PHE A 158 -15.46 -11.84 -3.94
CA PHE A 158 -16.04 -10.78 -3.13
C PHE A 158 -17.33 -10.21 -3.71
N GLN A 159 -17.49 -10.14 -5.04
CA GLN A 159 -18.71 -9.60 -5.64
C GLN A 159 -19.84 -10.63 -5.67
N ARG A 160 -19.56 -11.87 -6.08
CA ARG A 160 -20.58 -12.90 -6.39
C ARG A 160 -20.93 -13.79 -5.21
N ASP A 161 -19.98 -14.10 -4.33
CA ASP A 161 -20.23 -15.00 -3.20
C ASP A 161 -20.99 -14.26 -2.10
N GLY A 162 -22.16 -14.77 -1.71
CA GLY A 162 -22.96 -14.21 -0.62
C GLY A 162 -22.39 -14.49 0.76
N ASN A 163 -21.52 -15.50 0.89
CA ASN A 163 -20.85 -15.83 2.15
C ASN A 163 -19.76 -14.83 2.46
N ILE A 164 -19.04 -14.31 1.45
CA ILE A 164 -17.92 -13.38 1.66
C ILE A 164 -18.45 -11.98 1.95
N GLN A 165 -18.22 -11.54 3.20
CA GLN A 165 -18.71 -10.25 3.69
C GLN A 165 -17.66 -9.14 3.63
N VAL A 166 -16.37 -9.49 3.69
CA VAL A 166 -15.29 -8.51 3.80
C VAL A 166 -14.21 -8.74 2.75
N ILE A 167 -13.67 -7.65 2.19
CA ILE A 167 -12.44 -7.68 1.41
C ILE A 167 -11.39 -6.75 2.03
N LEU A 168 -10.18 -7.27 2.18
CA LEU A 168 -9.00 -6.55 2.65
C LEU A 168 -8.23 -6.05 1.44
N VAL A 169 -7.93 -4.76 1.38
CA VAL A 169 -7.26 -4.14 0.23
C VAL A 169 -6.10 -3.28 0.68
N SER A 170 -4.90 -3.55 0.17
CA SER A 170 -3.77 -2.62 0.35
C SER A 170 -3.92 -1.43 -0.60
N ILE A 171 -3.85 -0.21 -0.06
CA ILE A 171 -3.99 1.03 -0.82
C ILE A 171 -2.89 1.16 -1.89
N THR A 172 -1.70 0.64 -1.62
CA THR A 172 -0.55 0.59 -2.54
C THR A 172 -0.82 -0.23 -3.81
N SER A 173 -1.75 -1.19 -3.77
CA SER A 173 -2.16 -1.99 -4.92
C SER A 173 -3.12 -1.26 -5.87
N GLY A 174 -3.53 -0.03 -5.51
CA GLY A 174 -4.58 0.76 -6.14
C GLY A 174 -4.27 1.35 -7.52
N GLY A 175 -3.06 1.13 -8.06
CA GLY A 175 -2.68 1.51 -9.43
C GLY A 175 -3.41 0.71 -10.53
N THR A 176 -4.14 -0.34 -10.15
CA THR A 176 -4.95 -1.16 -11.06
C THR A 176 -6.44 -0.85 -10.89
N GLY A 177 -7.20 -0.84 -11.99
CA GLY A 177 -8.62 -0.49 -12.01
C GLY A 177 -9.51 -1.50 -11.30
N LEU A 178 -9.49 -1.51 -9.96
CA LEU A 178 -10.34 -2.36 -9.13
C LEU A 178 -11.78 -1.83 -9.13
N ASP A 179 -12.76 -2.70 -9.37
CA ASP A 179 -14.19 -2.40 -9.17
C ASP A 179 -14.68 -3.11 -7.91
N LEU A 180 -15.07 -2.33 -6.90
CA LEU A 180 -15.57 -2.82 -5.60
C LEU A 180 -16.99 -2.32 -5.33
N THR A 181 -17.79 -2.13 -6.38
CA THR A 181 -19.18 -1.63 -6.32
C THR A 181 -20.13 -2.50 -5.50
N ALA A 182 -19.79 -3.76 -5.22
CA ALA A 182 -20.59 -4.60 -4.34
C ALA A 182 -20.59 -4.12 -2.88
N ALA A 183 -19.57 -3.35 -2.47
CA ALA A 183 -19.42 -2.88 -1.10
C ALA A 183 -20.32 -1.68 -0.79
N SER A 184 -20.92 -1.71 0.41
CA SER A 184 -21.70 -0.60 0.97
C SER A 184 -20.96 0.13 2.09
N ARG A 185 -19.82 -0.41 2.54
CA ARG A 185 -19.01 0.19 3.62
C ARG A 185 -17.54 0.16 3.28
N ALA A 186 -16.86 1.24 3.60
CA ALA A 186 -15.42 1.39 3.46
C ALA A 186 -14.83 1.75 4.83
N TYR A 187 -13.82 0.99 5.25
CA TYR A 187 -13.07 1.22 6.47
C TYR A 187 -11.64 1.61 6.11
N LEU A 188 -11.19 2.80 6.50
CA LEU A 188 -9.80 3.22 6.35
C LEU A 188 -9.13 3.08 7.70
N MET A 189 -8.16 2.17 7.80
CA MET A 189 -7.49 1.85 9.06
C MET A 189 -6.57 2.96 9.53
N GLU A 190 -6.06 3.79 8.62
CA GLU A 190 -5.08 4.82 8.91
C GLU A 190 -5.11 5.95 7.87
N PRO A 191 -4.74 7.18 8.27
CA PRO A 191 -4.64 8.31 7.35
C PRO A 191 -3.35 8.25 6.52
N GLN A 192 -3.41 8.73 5.27
CA GLN A 192 -2.27 8.84 4.37
C GLN A 192 -1.88 10.32 4.13
N TRP A 193 -0.58 10.63 4.12
CA TRP A 193 -0.04 11.98 3.87
C TRP A 193 -0.57 12.67 2.61
N ASN A 194 -0.93 11.89 1.60
CA ASN A 194 -1.57 12.37 0.39
C ASN A 194 -3.08 12.02 0.39
N PRO A 195 -3.96 13.02 0.59
CA PRO A 195 -5.41 12.79 0.65
C PRO A 195 -6.00 12.23 -0.66
N MET A 196 -5.36 12.51 -1.80
CA MET A 196 -5.84 12.05 -3.11
C MET A 196 -5.79 10.53 -3.24
N ILE A 197 -4.84 9.88 -2.55
CA ILE A 197 -4.73 8.42 -2.56
C ILE A 197 -5.95 7.78 -1.88
N GLU A 198 -6.40 8.33 -0.76
CA GLU A 198 -7.61 7.85 -0.07
C GLU A 198 -8.87 8.08 -0.92
N GLU A 199 -8.99 9.26 -1.52
CA GLU A 199 -10.12 9.62 -2.38
C GLU A 199 -10.19 8.69 -3.59
N GLN A 200 -9.06 8.42 -4.24
CA GLN A 200 -8.98 7.47 -5.34
C GLN A 200 -9.37 6.04 -4.91
N ALA A 201 -8.95 5.60 -3.73
CA ALA A 201 -9.33 4.29 -3.19
C ALA A 201 -10.85 4.21 -2.93
N ILE A 202 -11.45 5.27 -2.38
CA ILE A 202 -12.90 5.37 -2.15
C ILE A 202 -13.68 5.36 -3.46
N CYS A 203 -13.19 6.05 -4.50
CA CYS A 203 -13.78 6.03 -5.84
C CYS A 203 -13.83 4.63 -6.48
N ARG A 204 -13.07 3.65 -5.98
CA ARG A 204 -13.19 2.24 -6.42
C ARG A 204 -14.44 1.55 -5.90
N ILE A 205 -14.97 2.04 -4.79
CA ILE A 205 -16.23 1.56 -4.20
C ILE A 205 -17.38 2.41 -4.72
N TYR A 206 -17.26 3.73 -4.58
CA TYR A 206 -18.26 4.67 -5.06
C TYR A 206 -18.07 4.92 -6.55
N ARG A 207 -18.80 4.17 -7.38
CA ARG A 207 -18.81 4.39 -8.84
C ARG A 207 -20.04 5.21 -9.23
N MET A 208 -19.85 6.18 -10.13
CA MET A 208 -20.95 7.01 -10.63
C MET A 208 -22.07 6.13 -11.21
N GLY A 209 -23.31 6.30 -10.73
CA GLY A 209 -24.49 5.53 -11.14
C GLY A 209 -24.94 4.44 -10.15
N GLN A 210 -24.19 4.20 -9.06
CA GLN A 210 -24.58 3.24 -8.03
C GLN A 210 -25.74 3.78 -7.17
N LYS A 211 -26.81 2.98 -7.01
CA LYS A 211 -28.01 3.36 -6.23
C LYS A 211 -27.87 3.16 -4.71
N ARG A 212 -26.82 2.45 -4.26
CA ARG A 212 -26.59 2.11 -2.85
C ARG A 212 -25.73 3.19 -2.21
N SER A 213 -26.12 3.66 -1.03
CA SER A 213 -25.29 4.56 -0.24
C SER A 213 -24.07 3.83 0.29
N VAL A 214 -22.90 4.46 0.15
CA VAL A 214 -21.62 3.93 0.65
C VAL A 214 -21.26 4.70 1.91
N LYS A 215 -21.09 4.00 3.03
CA LYS A 215 -20.64 4.59 4.29
C LYS A 215 -19.13 4.47 4.42
N ILE A 216 -18.44 5.60 4.55
CA ILE A 216 -16.99 5.64 4.75
C ILE A 216 -16.69 5.91 6.22
N ILE A 217 -15.86 5.06 6.83
CA ILE A 217 -15.43 5.14 8.22
C ILE A 217 -13.91 5.26 8.23
N ARG A 218 -13.40 6.34 8.82
CA ARG A 218 -11.95 6.59 8.95
C ARG A 218 -11.55 6.41 10.40
N TYR A 219 -10.65 5.49 10.68
CA TYR A 219 -10.11 5.29 12.02
C TYR A 219 -8.95 6.25 12.28
N ARG A 220 -9.02 6.93 13.42
CA ARG A 220 -8.03 7.89 13.90
C ARG A 220 -7.88 7.71 15.40
N ILE A 221 -6.65 7.72 15.90
CA ILE A 221 -6.37 7.72 17.33
C ILE A 221 -6.25 9.18 17.78
N ARG A 222 -6.99 9.53 18.84
CA ARG A 222 -6.92 10.88 19.43
C ARG A 222 -5.57 11.11 20.11
N ASP A 223 -5.13 12.36 20.14
CA ASP A 223 -3.90 12.77 20.80
C ASP A 223 -2.68 12.00 20.27
N SER A 224 -2.70 11.70 18.97
CA SER A 224 -1.68 10.90 18.30
C SER A 224 -1.13 11.59 17.06
N PHE A 225 -0.04 11.04 16.54
CA PHE A 225 0.55 11.48 15.29
C PHE A 225 -0.44 11.48 14.10
N GLU A 226 -1.46 10.62 14.14
CA GLU A 226 -2.47 10.54 13.08
C GLU A 226 -3.28 11.83 12.93
N GLU A 227 -3.51 12.58 14.01
CA GLU A 227 -4.20 13.88 13.95
C GLU A 227 -3.36 14.93 13.22
N LYS A 228 -2.03 14.91 13.41
CA LYS A 228 -1.11 15.77 12.67
C LYS A 228 -1.14 15.47 11.17
N VAL A 229 -1.17 14.19 10.80
CA VAL A 229 -1.28 13.77 9.39
C VAL A 229 -2.58 14.30 8.77
N VAL A 230 -3.70 14.20 9.48
CA VAL A 230 -5.00 14.71 9.01
C VAL A 230 -4.98 16.23 8.84
N LEU A 231 -4.41 16.96 9.80
CA LEU A 231 -4.28 18.41 9.70
C LEU A 231 -3.49 18.81 8.44
N LEU A 232 -2.42 18.08 8.13
CA LEU A 232 -1.64 18.27 6.90
C LEU A 232 -2.42 17.88 5.63
N GLN A 233 -3.29 16.86 5.68
CA GLN A 233 -4.18 16.54 4.57
C GLN A 233 -5.12 17.71 4.27
N ASP A 234 -5.71 18.31 5.30
CA ASP A 234 -6.67 19.40 5.13
C ASP A 234 -5.99 20.66 4.58
N GLN A 235 -4.81 20.99 5.07
CA GLN A 235 -3.96 22.05 4.47
C GLN A 235 -3.68 21.78 2.99
N LYS A 236 -3.29 20.55 2.62
CA LYS A 236 -3.06 20.18 1.22
C LYS A 236 -4.32 20.28 0.36
N ARG A 237 -5.48 19.90 0.90
CA ARG A 237 -6.77 20.05 0.20
C ARG A 237 -7.10 21.50 -0.03
N ASP A 238 -6.89 22.37 0.95
CA ASP A 238 -7.20 23.79 0.83
C ASP A 238 -6.27 24.48 -0.16
N LEU A 239 -4.97 24.18 -0.13
CA LEU A 239 -4.03 24.64 -1.15
C LEU A 239 -4.45 24.19 -2.56
N ALA A 240 -4.88 22.94 -2.72
CA ALA A 240 -5.36 22.42 -3.99
C ALA A 240 -6.60 23.20 -4.47
N LYS A 241 -7.60 23.40 -3.59
CA LYS A 241 -8.80 24.19 -3.91
C LYS A 241 -8.47 25.60 -4.37
N ILE A 242 -7.56 26.29 -3.68
CA ILE A 242 -7.16 27.65 -4.03
C ILE A 242 -6.52 27.66 -5.43
N THR A 243 -5.64 26.71 -5.71
CA THR A 243 -4.97 26.57 -7.01
C THR A 243 -5.98 26.36 -8.15
N PHE A 244 -7.00 25.52 -7.95
CA PHE A 244 -8.02 25.27 -8.97
C PHE A 244 -9.07 26.38 -9.10
N SER A 245 -9.18 27.27 -8.10
CA SER A 245 -10.15 28.36 -8.09
C SER A 245 -9.73 29.61 -8.89
N ASN A 246 -8.56 29.60 -9.55
CA ASN A 246 -8.01 30.75 -10.30
C ASN A 246 -7.88 32.05 -9.48
N ALA A 247 -7.94 31.98 -8.14
CA ALA A 247 -7.57 33.10 -7.30
C ALA A 247 -6.04 33.30 -7.40
N LYS A 248 -5.60 34.51 -7.80
CA LYS A 248 -4.18 34.86 -7.79
C LYS A 248 -3.65 34.72 -6.36
N LEU A 249 -2.90 33.65 -6.11
CA LEU A 249 -2.11 33.48 -4.89
C LEU A 249 -1.06 34.59 -4.84
N SER A 250 -1.06 35.40 -3.80
CA SER A 250 0.03 36.34 -3.57
C SER A 250 1.27 35.58 -3.07
N GLU A 251 2.47 36.10 -3.32
CA GLU A 251 3.71 35.55 -2.73
C GLU A 251 3.66 35.50 -1.19
N ALA A 252 2.83 36.36 -0.57
CA ALA A 252 2.57 36.34 0.86
C ALA A 252 1.78 35.08 1.31
N ASP A 253 0.82 34.60 0.50
CA ASP A 253 0.02 33.40 0.82
C ASP A 253 0.86 32.10 0.69
N LEU A 254 1.74 32.07 -0.31
CA LEU A 254 2.67 30.97 -0.56
C LEU A 254 3.81 30.94 0.47
N SER A 255 4.29 32.11 0.91
CA SER A 255 5.32 32.22 1.96
C SER A 255 4.75 31.95 3.35
N ALA A 256 3.54 32.40 3.67
CA ALA A 256 2.84 32.03 4.92
C ALA A 256 2.60 30.52 5.02
N SER A 257 2.34 29.85 3.89
CA SER A 257 2.19 28.38 3.84
C SER A 257 3.53 27.63 3.91
N ARG A 258 4.65 28.25 3.51
CA ARG A 258 6.01 27.68 3.64
C ARG A 258 6.69 27.98 4.99
N LEU A 259 6.30 29.05 5.67
CA LEU A 259 6.97 29.56 6.88
C LEU A 259 6.31 29.20 8.22
N ASN A 260 5.19 28.46 8.23
CA ASN A 260 4.66 27.87 9.48
C ASN A 260 5.28 26.50 9.81
N HIS A 261 6.37 26.14 9.15
CA HIS A 261 7.01 24.84 9.33
C HIS A 261 7.96 24.91 10.54
N TRP A 262 7.42 24.47 11.68
CA TRP A 262 8.09 24.22 12.97
C TRP A 262 8.37 25.44 13.84
N ASP A 263 7.33 26.01 14.47
CA ASP A 263 7.49 26.41 15.86
C ASP A 263 6.19 26.38 16.68
N GLU A 264 6.39 26.04 17.95
CA GLU A 264 5.58 26.24 19.16
C GLU A 264 4.42 25.29 19.55
N ARG A 265 4.79 24.45 20.52
CA ARG A 265 4.17 24.25 21.85
C ARG A 265 2.68 23.97 21.92
N TYR A 266 2.32 22.75 22.37
CA TYR A 266 1.47 22.55 23.55
C TYR A 266 1.85 21.25 24.28
N LEU A 267 2.06 21.42 25.60
CA LEU A 267 2.24 20.48 26.73
C LEU A 267 3.05 19.19 26.52
#